data_AF-A0A7J2HSR0-F1
#
_entry.id   AF-A0A7J2HSR0-F1
#
_cell.length_a   1.000
_cell.length_b   1.000
_cell.length_c   1.000
_cell.angle_alpha   90.00
_cell.angle_beta   90.00
_cell.angle_gamma   90.00
#
_symmetry.space_group_name_H-M   'P 1'
#
loop_
_entity.id
_entity.type
_entity.pdbx_description
1 polymer ?
#
loop_
_entity_poly.entity_id
_entity_poly.type
_entity_poly.pdbx_seq_one_letter_code
_entity_poly.pdbx_strand_id
1 'polypeptide(L)'
;TINAILSDGVLRVGDRIALMGVEGPFITRVRALLLPKPLDEMRDPRDRFSRVGEVRAAAGVKIVAEGLSKAMAGSPLYVVESPEKEREILEKIRSEVGEIILSTDKVGVVLKADTLGTLEAAILALRGRGIPVRRAGIGEVSKRDVVEAEVVRLKDEFKGVILAFNVRVDPELELDANNRGVRIFKERVLFRLIENYLGWVEEETRKRRLRTFESLVKPGKIKILEGYVFRRSNPAIVGVEVLAGRIKPKYPLMNEKGKVVGTIAQIQERGQSIPEATKGMKVAISMREPVVGRHIREGETLYVAVPENDARLLLREYGEMLEEDSRKALEEIVEVRRRLDPLWAR
;
A
#
# COMPACT_ATOMS: atom_id res chain seq x y z
N THR A 1 6.02 21.32 -34.88
CA THR A 1 6.45 22.51 -34.12
C THR A 1 6.49 22.15 -32.65
N ILE A 2 7.20 22.91 -31.82
CA ILE A 2 7.11 22.83 -30.35
C ILE A 2 6.88 24.22 -29.78
N ASN A 3 6.35 24.30 -28.56
CA ASN A 3 6.32 25.52 -27.77
C ASN A 3 7.41 25.40 -26.71
N ALA A 4 8.27 26.41 -26.59
CA ALA A 4 9.37 26.43 -25.64
C ALA A 4 9.40 27.77 -24.89
N ILE A 5 9.98 27.76 -23.70
CA ILE A 5 10.31 28.96 -22.94
C ILE A 5 11.84 29.05 -22.94
N LEU A 6 12.37 30.14 -23.49
CA LEU A 6 13.78 30.48 -23.39
C LEU A 6 13.99 31.21 -22.07
N SER A 7 14.71 30.57 -21.15
CA SER A 7 15.09 31.17 -19.87
C SER A 7 16.38 31.98 -19.95
N ASP A 8 17.25 31.65 -20.91
CA ASP A 8 18.53 32.33 -21.12
C ASP A 8 18.95 32.26 -22.61
N GLY A 9 19.84 33.16 -23.02
CA GLY A 9 20.45 33.17 -24.34
C GLY A 9 19.59 33.76 -25.48
N VAL A 10 20.01 33.45 -26.71
CA VAL A 10 19.38 33.91 -27.96
C VAL A 10 19.18 32.73 -28.90
N LEU A 11 18.00 32.63 -29.49
CA LEU A 11 17.67 31.63 -30.50
C LEU A 11 17.39 32.33 -31.83
N ARG A 12 18.04 31.87 -32.91
CA ARG A 12 17.90 32.43 -34.25
C ARG A 12 17.36 31.41 -35.24
N VAL A 13 16.72 31.91 -36.30
CA VAL A 13 16.39 31.07 -37.46
C VAL A 13 17.69 30.55 -38.09
N GLY A 14 17.75 29.25 -38.35
CA GLY A 14 18.94 28.57 -38.87
C GLY A 14 19.78 27.88 -37.80
N ASP A 15 19.57 28.17 -36.51
CA ASP A 15 20.31 27.53 -35.42
C ASP A 15 20.07 26.01 -35.37
N ARG A 16 21.10 25.28 -34.96
CA ARG A 16 20.97 23.87 -34.59
C ARG A 16 20.55 23.80 -33.13
N ILE A 17 19.49 23.05 -32.84
CA ILE A 17 18.98 22.85 -31.48
C ILE A 17 19.04 21.38 -31.09
N ALA A 18 19.43 21.11 -29.84
CA ALA A 18 19.46 19.79 -29.23
C ALA A 18 18.33 19.65 -28.21
N LEU A 19 17.65 18.51 -28.25
CA LEU A 19 16.49 18.15 -27.44
C LEU A 19 16.56 16.68 -27.05
N MET A 20 15.86 16.30 -26.00
CA MET A 20 15.57 14.91 -25.65
C MET A 20 14.32 14.41 -26.41
N GLY A 21 14.48 13.32 -27.14
CA GLY A 21 13.38 12.56 -27.72
C GLY A 21 13.17 11.20 -27.03
N VAL A 22 12.10 10.50 -27.42
CA VAL A 22 11.73 9.20 -26.83
C VAL A 22 12.82 8.14 -27.02
N GLU A 23 13.52 8.16 -28.15
CA GLU A 23 14.62 7.23 -28.47
C GLU A 23 16.00 7.72 -27.98
N GLY A 24 16.07 8.94 -27.42
CA GLY A 24 17.30 9.59 -26.99
C GLY A 24 17.42 11.03 -27.48
N PRO A 25 18.53 11.70 -27.13
CA PRO A 25 18.75 13.08 -27.52
C PRO A 25 19.05 13.20 -29.01
N PHE A 26 18.53 14.24 -29.65
CA PHE A 26 18.64 14.47 -31.08
C PHE A 26 18.82 15.95 -31.40
N ILE A 27 19.31 16.24 -32.60
CA ILE A 27 19.49 17.61 -33.10
C ILE A 27 18.62 17.85 -34.33
N THR A 28 18.11 19.07 -34.44
CA THR A 28 17.40 19.57 -35.62
C THR A 28 17.76 21.02 -35.90
N ARG A 29 17.36 21.54 -37.06
CA ARG A 29 17.61 22.92 -37.47
C ARG A 29 16.34 23.75 -37.45
N VAL A 30 16.40 24.91 -36.82
CA VAL A 30 15.30 25.88 -36.73
C VAL A 30 14.99 26.44 -38.11
N ARG A 31 13.76 26.25 -38.59
CA ARG A 31 13.25 26.80 -39.86
C ARG A 31 12.51 28.12 -39.69
N ALA A 32 11.79 28.28 -38.58
CA ALA A 32 11.09 29.51 -38.26
C ALA A 32 10.86 29.63 -36.74
N LEU A 33 10.82 30.87 -36.28
CA LEU A 33 10.44 31.25 -34.92
C LEU A 33 9.16 32.06 -34.97
N LEU A 34 8.21 31.71 -34.10
CA LEU A 34 6.88 32.29 -34.04
C LEU A 34 6.64 32.82 -32.63
N LEU A 35 6.40 34.12 -32.49
CA LEU A 35 6.01 34.74 -31.23
C LEU A 35 4.51 35.01 -31.19
N PRO A 36 3.85 34.80 -30.03
CA PRO A 36 2.48 35.30 -29.86
C PRO A 36 2.49 36.83 -29.97
N LYS A 37 1.36 37.42 -30.35
CA LYS A 37 1.23 38.89 -30.27
C LYS A 37 1.28 39.35 -28.80
N PRO A 38 1.65 40.61 -28.54
CA PRO A 38 1.55 41.18 -27.21
C PRO A 38 0.14 40.95 -26.64
N LEU A 39 0.05 40.52 -25.37
CA LEU A 39 -1.19 40.22 -24.63
C LEU A 39 -1.90 38.90 -24.99
N ASP A 40 -1.33 38.07 -25.88
CA ASP A 40 -1.89 36.76 -26.26
C ASP A 40 -1.17 35.60 -25.55
N GLU A 41 -1.91 34.58 -25.10
CA GLU A 41 -1.34 33.39 -24.46
C GLU A 41 -0.98 32.32 -25.49
N MET A 42 0.18 31.66 -25.35
CA MET A 42 0.64 30.63 -26.30
C MET A 42 -0.29 29.41 -26.44
N ARG A 43 -1.10 29.13 -25.40
CA ARG A 43 -2.01 27.97 -25.33
C ARG A 43 -3.37 28.25 -25.96
N ASP A 44 -3.80 29.51 -25.98
CA ASP A 44 -5.09 29.96 -26.54
C ASP A 44 -4.93 31.31 -27.28
N PRO A 45 -4.25 31.31 -28.43
CA PRO A 45 -3.95 32.54 -29.17
C PRO A 45 -5.20 33.07 -29.88
N ARG A 46 -5.59 34.32 -29.58
CA ARG A 46 -6.70 35.01 -30.27
C ARG A 46 -6.28 35.50 -31.65
N ASP A 47 -4.99 35.72 -31.86
CA ASP A 47 -4.39 36.27 -33.06
C ASP A 47 -3.35 35.31 -33.69
N ARG A 48 -3.04 35.54 -34.98
CA ARG A 48 -1.99 34.78 -35.67
C ARG A 48 -0.60 35.14 -35.13
N PHE A 49 0.23 34.13 -34.88
CA PHE A 49 1.63 34.29 -34.47
C PHE A 49 2.46 35.09 -35.49
N SER A 50 3.34 35.94 -35.00
CA SER A 50 4.29 36.72 -35.81
C SER A 50 5.59 35.96 -36.02
N ARG A 51 6.07 35.91 -37.27
CA ARG A 51 7.40 35.36 -37.59
C ARG A 51 8.49 36.36 -37.19
N VAL A 52 9.54 35.85 -36.56
CA VAL A 52 10.73 36.64 -36.17
C VAL A 52 12.02 35.93 -36.56
N GLY A 53 13.09 36.71 -36.78
CA GLY A 53 14.41 36.18 -37.14
C GLY A 53 15.24 35.73 -35.94
N GLU A 54 15.08 36.39 -34.79
CA GLU A 54 15.70 36.01 -33.53
C GLU A 54 14.75 36.24 -32.35
N VAL A 55 14.96 35.48 -31.27
CA VAL A 55 14.26 35.61 -29.99
C VAL A 55 15.30 35.61 -28.88
N ARG A 56 15.22 36.57 -27.97
CA ARG A 56 16.08 36.68 -26.78
C ARG A 56 15.29 36.30 -25.54
N ALA A 57 15.94 35.64 -24.58
CA ALA A 57 15.34 35.34 -23.29
C ALA A 57 15.03 36.62 -22.48
N ALA A 58 14.04 36.61 -21.58
CA ALA A 58 13.09 35.52 -21.31
C ALA A 58 11.89 35.58 -22.26
N ALA A 59 11.61 34.52 -23.01
CA ALA A 59 10.54 34.53 -24.02
C ALA A 59 9.90 33.16 -24.27
N GLY A 60 8.57 33.16 -24.41
CA GLY A 60 7.82 32.03 -24.95
C GLY A 60 7.84 32.05 -26.48
N VAL A 61 8.32 30.98 -27.10
CA VAL A 61 8.50 30.89 -28.56
C VAL A 61 7.95 29.58 -29.11
N LYS A 62 7.25 29.65 -30.25
CA LYS A 62 6.86 28.49 -31.02
C LYS A 62 7.92 28.23 -32.10
N ILE A 63 8.56 27.08 -32.02
CA ILE A 63 9.69 26.69 -32.87
C ILE A 63 9.20 25.75 -33.97
N VAL A 64 9.57 26.06 -35.21
CA VAL A 64 9.32 25.21 -36.38
C VAL A 64 10.65 24.58 -36.81
N ALA A 65 10.73 23.26 -36.73
CA ALA A 65 11.85 22.46 -37.22
C ALA A 65 11.36 21.05 -37.58
N GLU A 66 12.16 20.32 -38.35
CA GLU A 66 11.86 18.93 -38.73
C GLU A 66 12.13 17.96 -37.58
N GLY A 67 11.39 16.85 -37.52
CA GLY A 67 11.61 15.78 -36.52
C GLY A 67 11.18 16.12 -35.09
N LEU A 68 10.62 17.31 -34.86
CA LEU A 68 10.17 17.77 -33.54
C LEU A 68 9.04 16.92 -32.91
N SER A 69 8.34 16.08 -33.69
CA SER A 69 7.35 15.15 -33.16
C SER A 69 7.95 14.10 -32.22
N LYS A 70 9.26 13.88 -32.28
CA LYS A 70 9.99 12.95 -31.41
C LYS A 70 10.33 13.54 -30.04
N ALA A 71 10.23 14.87 -29.88
CA ALA A 71 10.64 15.56 -28.66
C ALA A 71 9.73 15.24 -27.49
N MET A 72 10.32 15.04 -26.31
CA MET A 72 9.58 14.87 -25.07
C MET A 72 9.20 16.22 -24.47
N ALA A 73 7.95 16.33 -24.00
CA ALA A 73 7.51 17.50 -23.26
C ALA A 73 8.29 17.65 -21.95
N GLY A 74 8.76 18.87 -21.67
CA GLY A 74 9.66 19.16 -20.54
C GLY A 74 11.13 18.87 -20.83
N SER A 75 11.49 18.48 -22.06
CA SER A 75 12.89 18.35 -22.46
C SER A 75 13.65 19.67 -22.30
N PRO A 76 14.91 19.65 -21.84
CA PRO A 76 15.81 20.79 -22.00
C PRO A 76 16.00 21.09 -23.50
N LEU A 77 16.24 22.35 -23.83
CA LEU A 77 16.52 22.83 -25.18
C LEU A 77 17.83 23.62 -25.14
N TYR A 78 18.80 23.21 -25.95
CA TYR A 78 20.08 23.90 -26.09
C TYR A 78 20.35 24.26 -27.54
N VAL A 79 20.93 25.43 -27.77
CA VAL A 79 21.51 25.81 -29.06
C VAL A 79 22.90 25.18 -29.18
N VAL A 80 23.17 24.54 -30.31
CA VAL A 80 24.46 23.93 -30.62
C VAL A 80 25.26 24.91 -31.47
N GLU A 81 26.21 25.60 -30.83
CA GLU A 81 27.01 26.67 -31.45
C GLU A 81 27.93 26.16 -32.56
N SER A 82 28.51 24.96 -32.38
CA SER A 82 29.45 24.39 -33.33
C SER A 82 29.36 22.85 -33.35
N PRO A 83 29.75 22.18 -34.45
CA PRO A 83 29.74 20.72 -34.55
C PRO A 83 30.57 20.01 -33.48
N GLU A 84 31.61 20.65 -32.95
CA GLU A 84 32.51 20.04 -31.95
C GLU A 84 31.83 19.92 -30.57
N LYS A 85 30.90 20.84 -30.25
CA LYS A 85 30.14 20.84 -28.99
C LYS A 85 28.92 19.92 -29.01
N GLU A 86 28.56 19.38 -30.16
CA GLU A 86 27.38 18.55 -30.36
C GLU A 86 27.34 17.35 -29.39
N ARG A 87 28.45 16.62 -29.29
CA ARG A 87 28.53 15.44 -28.44
C ARG A 87 28.39 15.79 -26.95
N GLU A 88 29.03 16.88 -26.52
CA GLU A 88 28.97 17.36 -25.14
C GLU A 88 27.54 17.72 -24.74
N ILE A 89 26.82 18.47 -25.60
CA ILE A 89 25.45 18.91 -25.33
C ILE A 89 24.49 17.71 -25.29
N LEU A 90 24.64 16.75 -26.21
CA LEU A 90 23.79 15.55 -26.23
C LEU A 90 23.98 14.70 -24.96
N GLU A 91 25.21 14.53 -24.49
CA GLU A 91 25.49 13.82 -23.23
C GLU A 91 24.97 14.58 -22.01
N LYS A 92 25.08 15.92 -22.01
CA LYS A 92 24.50 16.76 -20.96
C LYS A 92 22.99 16.55 -20.85
N ILE A 93 22.26 16.62 -21.97
CA ILE A 93 20.81 16.36 -22.01
C ILE A 93 20.50 14.93 -21.52
N ARG A 94 21.31 13.95 -21.90
CA ARG A 94 21.15 12.55 -21.47
C ARG A 94 21.30 12.39 -19.96
N SER A 95 22.30 13.03 -19.36
CA SER A 95 22.53 13.01 -17.92
C SER A 95 21.37 13.65 -17.16
N GLU A 96 20.99 14.89 -17.53
CA GLU A 96 19.91 15.64 -16.85
C GLU A 96 18.59 14.87 -16.86
N VAL A 97 18.20 14.30 -18.01
CA VAL A 97 16.96 13.52 -18.12
C VAL A 97 17.09 12.15 -17.46
N GLY A 98 18.27 11.52 -17.52
CA GLY A 98 18.55 10.23 -16.89
C GLY A 98 18.37 10.26 -15.36
N GLU A 99 18.67 11.39 -14.72
CA GLU A 99 18.43 11.57 -13.28
C GLU A 99 16.93 11.58 -12.92
N ILE A 100 16.07 12.05 -13.84
CA ILE A 100 14.61 12.06 -13.68
C ILE A 100 14.03 10.67 -13.96
N ILE A 101 14.50 10.00 -15.03
CA ILE A 101 14.09 8.64 -15.39
C ILE A 101 14.79 7.63 -14.48
N LEU A 102 14.19 7.43 -13.32
CA LEU A 102 14.77 6.66 -12.24
C LEU A 102 14.53 5.14 -12.38
N SER A 103 15.56 4.34 -12.12
CA SER A 103 15.46 2.91 -11.88
C SER A 103 16.42 2.52 -10.77
N THR A 104 15.91 1.95 -9.68
CA THR A 104 16.70 1.61 -8.48
C THR A 104 16.34 0.24 -7.94
N ASP A 105 17.20 -0.31 -7.07
CA ASP A 105 16.94 -1.57 -6.37
C ASP A 105 16.05 -1.40 -5.12
N LYS A 106 15.56 -0.18 -4.87
CA LYS A 106 14.70 0.10 -3.72
C LYS A 106 13.37 -0.63 -3.84
N VAL A 107 12.82 -1.00 -2.68
CA VAL A 107 11.42 -1.45 -2.55
C VAL A 107 10.54 -0.21 -2.56
N GLY A 108 9.79 -0.01 -3.63
CA GLY A 108 9.04 1.22 -3.86
C GLY A 108 8.07 1.11 -5.03
N VAL A 109 7.22 2.11 -5.18
CA VAL A 109 6.19 2.15 -6.23
C VAL A 109 6.81 2.31 -7.61
N VAL A 110 6.09 1.86 -8.65
CA VAL A 110 6.42 2.15 -10.05
C VAL A 110 5.58 3.35 -10.51
N LEU A 111 6.21 4.36 -11.08
CA LEU A 111 5.58 5.62 -11.48
C LEU A 111 5.68 5.83 -12.99
N LYS A 112 4.56 6.15 -13.62
CA LYS A 112 4.46 6.52 -15.04
C LYS A 112 3.80 7.88 -15.19
N ALA A 113 4.36 8.73 -16.04
CA ALA A 113 3.81 10.07 -16.33
C ALA A 113 3.89 10.42 -17.82
N ASP A 114 3.18 11.45 -18.23
CA ASP A 114 3.08 11.90 -19.62
C ASP A 114 4.22 12.82 -20.07
N THR A 115 4.81 13.58 -19.15
CA THR A 115 5.90 14.54 -19.43
C THR A 115 7.02 14.44 -18.41
N LEU A 116 8.20 15.01 -18.71
CA LEU A 116 9.31 15.07 -17.74
C LEU A 116 8.93 15.87 -16.49
N GLY A 117 8.30 17.04 -16.67
CA GLY A 117 7.93 17.91 -15.56
C GLY A 117 6.88 17.28 -14.63
N THR A 118 5.89 16.57 -15.19
CA THR A 118 4.90 15.85 -14.38
C THR A 118 5.50 14.64 -13.67
N LEU A 119 6.48 13.96 -14.29
CA LEU A 119 7.22 12.87 -13.67
C LEU A 119 8.03 13.37 -12.46
N GLU A 120 8.80 14.45 -12.64
CA GLU A 120 9.64 15.03 -11.60
C GLU A 120 8.81 15.51 -10.41
N ALA A 121 7.72 16.25 -10.68
CA ALA A 121 6.80 16.72 -9.64
C ALA A 121 6.19 15.55 -8.84
N ALA A 122 5.83 14.46 -9.54
CA ALA A 122 5.29 13.26 -8.89
C ALA A 122 6.34 12.55 -8.02
N ILE A 123 7.59 12.42 -8.49
CA ILE A 123 8.69 11.85 -7.69
C ILE A 123 8.92 12.69 -6.42
N LEU A 124 8.96 14.02 -6.54
CA LEU A 124 9.16 14.92 -5.41
C LEU A 124 8.01 14.81 -4.39
N ALA A 125 6.77 14.78 -4.87
CA ALA A 125 5.58 14.66 -4.02
C ALA A 125 5.51 13.33 -3.26
N LEU A 126 5.96 12.24 -3.89
CA LEU A 126 6.06 10.91 -3.26
C LEU A 126 7.18 10.89 -2.21
N ARG A 127 8.37 11.42 -2.55
CA ARG A 127 9.51 11.53 -1.61
C ARG A 127 9.16 12.37 -0.38
N GLY A 128 8.46 13.50 -0.57
CA GLY A 128 8.00 14.36 0.53
C GLY A 128 7.04 13.66 1.50
N ARG A 129 6.42 12.55 1.08
CA ARG A 129 5.57 11.69 1.91
C ARG A 129 6.25 10.39 2.36
N GLY A 130 7.56 10.27 2.13
CA GLY A 130 8.32 9.07 2.49
C GLY A 130 7.99 7.84 1.64
N ILE A 131 7.35 8.00 0.47
CA ILE A 131 7.02 6.90 -0.44
C ILE A 131 8.21 6.67 -1.39
N PRO A 132 8.92 5.53 -1.29
CA PRO A 132 10.05 5.25 -2.17
C PRO A 132 9.54 4.95 -3.59
N VAL A 133 10.30 5.40 -4.58
CA VAL A 133 10.05 5.08 -6.00
C VAL A 133 11.10 4.07 -6.44
N ARG A 134 10.65 2.91 -6.93
CA ARG A 134 11.55 1.91 -7.52
C ARG A 134 11.94 2.31 -8.92
N ARG A 135 10.93 2.69 -9.71
CA ARG A 135 11.07 3.01 -11.13
C ARG A 135 10.17 4.18 -11.49
N ALA A 136 10.67 5.09 -12.29
CA ALA A 136 9.94 6.23 -12.82
C ALA A 136 10.22 6.36 -14.32
N GLY A 137 9.20 6.60 -15.14
CA GLY A 137 9.42 6.81 -16.56
C GLY A 137 8.24 7.43 -17.28
N ILE A 138 8.49 7.88 -18.52
CA ILE A 138 7.49 8.53 -19.35
C ILE A 138 6.72 7.51 -20.19
N GLY A 139 5.48 7.85 -20.52
CA GLY A 139 4.63 7.10 -21.42
C GLY A 139 3.69 6.15 -20.71
N GLU A 140 2.94 5.39 -21.50
CA GLU A 140 1.94 4.44 -21.04
C GLU A 140 2.57 3.33 -20.18
N VAL A 141 1.73 2.69 -19.36
CA VAL A 141 2.16 1.56 -18.54
C VAL A 141 2.50 0.39 -19.47
N SER A 142 3.64 -0.26 -19.21
CA SER A 142 4.13 -1.40 -19.99
C SER A 142 4.11 -2.70 -19.19
N LYS A 143 4.20 -3.84 -19.88
CA LYS A 143 4.37 -5.17 -19.23
C LYS A 143 5.57 -5.20 -18.29
N ARG A 144 6.65 -4.48 -18.63
CA ARG A 144 7.83 -4.38 -17.77
C ARG A 144 7.51 -3.67 -16.46
N ASP A 145 6.66 -2.65 -16.48
CA ASP A 145 6.26 -1.93 -15.27
C ASP A 145 5.44 -2.84 -14.32
N VAL A 146 4.59 -3.71 -14.87
CA VAL A 146 3.86 -4.74 -14.11
C VAL A 146 4.80 -5.72 -13.43
N VAL A 147 5.78 -6.25 -14.17
CA VAL A 147 6.79 -7.19 -13.63
C VAL A 147 7.60 -6.53 -12.50
N GLU A 148 8.00 -5.28 -12.65
CA GLU A 148 8.75 -4.56 -11.61
C GLU A 148 7.90 -4.36 -10.34
N ALA A 149 6.63 -4.02 -10.49
CA ALA A 149 5.71 -3.86 -9.36
C ALA A 149 5.43 -5.21 -8.66
N GLU A 150 5.33 -6.30 -9.42
CA GLU A 150 5.19 -7.67 -8.90
C GLU A 150 6.40 -8.07 -8.03
N VAL A 151 7.62 -7.79 -8.48
CA VAL A 151 8.85 -8.05 -7.70
C VAL A 151 8.86 -7.27 -6.38
N VAL A 152 8.39 -6.02 -6.38
CA VAL A 152 8.25 -5.22 -5.15
C VAL A 152 7.22 -5.82 -4.23
N ARG A 153 6.08 -6.26 -4.78
CA ARG A 153 4.96 -6.83 -4.04
C ARG A 153 5.36 -8.04 -3.20
N LEU A 154 6.27 -8.87 -3.69
CA LEU A 154 6.81 -10.02 -2.95
C LEU A 154 7.50 -9.63 -1.65
N LYS A 155 8.03 -8.40 -1.57
CA LYS A 155 8.70 -7.86 -0.38
C LYS A 155 7.77 -6.99 0.47
N ASP A 156 6.95 -6.17 -0.19
CA ASP A 156 6.01 -5.25 0.46
C ASP A 156 4.78 -5.09 -0.42
N GLU A 157 3.66 -5.68 0.01
CA GLU A 157 2.43 -5.70 -0.77
C GLU A 157 1.86 -4.31 -1.06
N PHE A 158 2.12 -3.35 -0.17
CA PHE A 158 1.58 -1.99 -0.27
C PHE A 158 2.39 -1.14 -1.22
N LYS A 159 3.68 -1.44 -1.42
CA LYS A 159 4.53 -0.72 -2.37
C LYS A 159 4.52 -1.32 -3.77
N GLY A 160 4.09 -2.58 -3.90
CA GLY A 160 4.01 -3.32 -5.17
C GLY A 160 2.85 -2.89 -6.06
N VAL A 161 2.82 -1.60 -6.43
CA VAL A 161 1.74 -0.98 -7.20
C VAL A 161 2.30 -0.06 -8.29
N ILE A 162 1.45 0.27 -9.27
CA ILE A 162 1.77 1.23 -10.34
C ILE A 162 0.95 2.50 -10.14
N LEU A 163 1.62 3.65 -10.16
CA LEU A 163 1.02 4.99 -10.16
C LEU A 163 1.11 5.56 -11.59
N ALA A 164 -0.02 5.61 -12.28
CA ALA A 164 -0.15 6.12 -13.65
C ALA A 164 -0.72 7.55 -13.64
N PHE A 165 0.17 8.54 -13.71
CA PHE A 165 -0.18 9.96 -13.68
C PHE A 165 -0.38 10.52 -15.09
N ASN A 166 -1.62 10.88 -15.42
CA ASN A 166 -2.02 11.45 -16.71
C ASN A 166 -1.60 10.62 -17.95
N VAL A 167 -1.45 9.30 -17.79
CA VAL A 167 -1.16 8.36 -18.89
C VAL A 167 -2.29 7.37 -19.09
N ARG A 168 -2.42 6.86 -20.31
CA ARG A 168 -3.35 5.77 -20.62
C ARG A 168 -2.79 4.46 -20.08
N VAL A 169 -3.71 3.58 -19.69
CA VAL A 169 -3.44 2.20 -19.28
C VAL A 169 -4.29 1.33 -20.19
N ASP A 170 -3.64 0.39 -20.87
CA ASP A 170 -4.34 -0.58 -21.70
C ASP A 170 -5.22 -1.50 -20.81
N PRO A 171 -6.51 -1.70 -21.15
CA PRO A 171 -7.41 -2.52 -20.33
C PRO A 171 -6.99 -3.99 -20.17
N GLU A 172 -6.40 -4.60 -21.21
CA GLU A 172 -5.91 -5.98 -21.12
C GLU A 172 -4.69 -6.05 -20.19
N LEU A 173 -3.81 -5.06 -20.26
CA LEU A 173 -2.68 -4.93 -19.35
C LEU A 173 -3.13 -4.71 -17.90
N GLU A 174 -4.15 -3.88 -17.67
CA GLU A 174 -4.72 -3.66 -16.34
C GLU A 174 -5.31 -4.95 -15.76
N LEU A 175 -5.97 -5.75 -16.61
CA LEU A 175 -6.50 -7.06 -16.22
C LEU A 175 -5.39 -8.07 -15.90
N ASP A 176 -4.32 -8.13 -16.73
CA ASP A 176 -3.12 -8.95 -16.45
C ASP A 176 -2.45 -8.54 -15.14
N ALA A 177 -2.28 -7.23 -14.90
CA ALA A 177 -1.71 -6.73 -13.64
C ALA A 177 -2.55 -7.15 -12.43
N ASN A 178 -3.88 -6.98 -12.51
CA ASN A 178 -4.79 -7.37 -11.43
C ASN A 178 -4.76 -8.88 -11.16
N ASN A 179 -4.67 -9.72 -12.20
CA ASN A 179 -4.54 -11.17 -12.04
C ASN A 179 -3.24 -11.59 -11.33
N ARG A 180 -2.19 -10.78 -11.45
CA ARG A 180 -0.91 -10.94 -10.71
C ARG A 180 -0.92 -10.25 -9.34
N GLY A 181 -2.05 -9.67 -8.94
CA GLY A 181 -2.19 -8.93 -7.69
C GLY A 181 -1.51 -7.56 -7.67
N VAL A 182 -1.10 -7.03 -8.83
CA VAL A 182 -0.53 -5.69 -8.98
C VAL A 182 -1.66 -4.70 -9.25
N ARG A 183 -1.86 -3.75 -8.33
CA ARG A 183 -2.86 -2.70 -8.49
C ARG A 183 -2.29 -1.52 -9.28
N ILE A 184 -3.08 -1.00 -10.22
CA ILE A 184 -2.76 0.23 -10.97
C ILE A 184 -3.68 1.36 -10.50
N PHE A 185 -3.09 2.47 -10.05
CA PHE A 185 -3.79 3.71 -9.75
C PHE A 185 -3.63 4.64 -10.93
N LYS A 186 -4.74 5.08 -11.52
CA LYS A 186 -4.75 5.94 -12.71
C LYS A 186 -5.50 7.23 -12.42
N GLU A 187 -4.80 8.37 -12.52
CA GLU A 187 -5.38 9.67 -12.21
C GLU A 187 -4.77 10.77 -13.06
N ARG A 188 -5.56 11.81 -13.36
CA ARG A 188 -5.08 13.00 -14.08
C ARG A 188 -4.59 14.11 -13.15
N VAL A 189 -4.88 13.98 -11.85
CA VAL A 189 -4.51 14.96 -10.81
C VAL A 189 -3.59 14.26 -9.81
N LEU A 190 -2.36 14.77 -9.66
CA LEU A 190 -1.33 14.13 -8.85
C LEU A 190 -1.75 13.94 -7.39
N PHE A 191 -2.43 14.92 -6.81
CA PHE A 191 -2.90 14.85 -5.44
C PHE A 191 -3.88 13.68 -5.24
N ARG A 192 -4.86 13.52 -6.12
CA ARG A 192 -5.82 12.41 -6.09
C ARG A 192 -5.13 11.06 -6.27
N LEU A 193 -4.11 10.99 -7.14
CA LEU A 193 -3.34 9.76 -7.35
C LEU A 193 -2.72 9.26 -6.03
N ILE A 194 -2.11 10.19 -5.31
CA ILE A 194 -1.44 9.92 -4.04
C ILE A 194 -2.45 9.60 -2.94
N GLU A 195 -3.56 10.36 -2.85
CA GLU A 195 -4.62 10.11 -1.88
C GLU A 195 -5.28 8.74 -2.08
N ASN A 196 -5.63 8.38 -3.32
CA ASN A 196 -6.24 7.10 -3.62
C ASN A 196 -5.30 5.94 -3.25
N TYR A 197 -4.01 6.10 -3.53
CA TYR A 197 -2.99 5.14 -3.12
C TYR A 197 -2.92 5.01 -1.60
N LEU A 198 -2.78 6.12 -0.87
CA LEU A 198 -2.65 6.12 0.59
C LEU A 198 -3.91 5.61 1.29
N GLY A 199 -5.10 6.02 0.81
CA GLY A 199 -6.37 5.54 1.32
C GLY A 199 -6.53 4.02 1.12
N TRP A 200 -6.07 3.48 0.00
CA TRP A 200 -6.01 2.04 -0.20
C TRP A 200 -5.04 1.34 0.76
N VAL A 201 -3.83 1.90 0.96
CA VAL A 201 -2.86 1.34 1.92
C VAL A 201 -3.46 1.30 3.33
N GLU A 202 -4.11 2.39 3.76
CA GLU A 202 -4.77 2.48 5.06
C GLU A 202 -5.90 1.45 5.18
N GLU A 203 -6.78 1.36 4.18
CA GLU A 203 -7.90 0.45 4.17
C GLU A 203 -7.45 -1.02 4.22
N GLU A 204 -6.48 -1.41 3.39
CA GLU A 204 -5.96 -2.78 3.37
C GLU A 204 -5.17 -3.13 4.63
N THR A 205 -4.41 -2.17 5.18
CA THR A 205 -3.75 -2.33 6.48
C THR A 205 -4.79 -2.61 7.57
N ARG A 206 -5.88 -1.84 7.60
CA ARG A 206 -6.98 -2.04 8.55
C ARG A 206 -7.67 -3.39 8.35
N LYS A 207 -7.97 -3.79 7.11
CA LYS A 207 -8.56 -5.12 6.80
C LYS A 207 -7.64 -6.26 7.20
N ARG A 208 -6.33 -6.13 6.95
CA ARG A 208 -5.32 -7.11 7.38
C ARG A 208 -5.29 -7.20 8.90
N ARG A 209 -5.22 -6.07 9.59
CA ARG A 209 -5.24 -5.99 11.07
C ARG A 209 -6.49 -6.67 11.64
N LEU A 210 -7.67 -6.39 11.07
CA LEU A 210 -8.93 -6.99 11.50
C LEU A 210 -8.95 -8.51 11.27
N ARG A 211 -8.56 -8.99 10.07
CA ARG A 211 -8.51 -10.42 9.76
C ARG A 211 -7.56 -11.17 10.68
N THR A 212 -6.36 -10.63 10.90
CA THR A 212 -5.39 -11.23 11.84
C THR A 212 -6.02 -11.28 13.23
N PHE A 213 -6.57 -10.17 13.71
CA PHE A 213 -7.24 -10.13 15.00
C PHE A 213 -8.33 -11.20 15.10
N GLU A 214 -9.28 -11.26 14.18
CA GLU A 214 -10.39 -12.23 14.21
C GLU A 214 -9.93 -13.68 14.22
N SER A 215 -8.78 -13.99 13.60
CA SER A 215 -8.20 -15.34 13.59
C SER A 215 -7.60 -15.78 14.93
N LEU A 216 -7.25 -14.84 15.82
CA LEU A 216 -6.64 -15.16 17.11
C LEU A 216 -7.67 -15.77 18.08
N VAL A 217 -7.25 -16.78 18.83
CA VAL A 217 -8.02 -17.31 19.96
C VAL A 217 -8.16 -16.22 21.01
N LYS A 218 -9.41 -15.88 21.34
CA LYS A 218 -9.73 -14.80 22.27
C LYS A 218 -9.68 -15.25 23.72
N PRO A 219 -9.26 -14.37 24.65
CA PRO A 219 -9.31 -14.63 26.07
C PRO A 219 -10.77 -14.89 26.50
N GLY A 220 -10.92 -15.80 27.46
CA GLY A 220 -12.21 -16.09 28.07
C GLY A 220 -12.02 -16.72 29.43
N LYS A 221 -12.95 -16.44 30.34
CA LYS A 221 -13.01 -16.97 31.69
C LYS A 221 -14.43 -17.45 31.95
N ILE A 222 -14.59 -18.70 32.37
CA ILE A 222 -15.88 -19.30 32.65
C ILE A 222 -15.90 -19.89 34.05
N LYS A 223 -17.09 -20.00 34.63
CA LYS A 223 -17.32 -20.75 35.87
C LYS A 223 -18.30 -21.88 35.60
N ILE A 224 -17.96 -23.09 36.05
CA ILE A 224 -18.88 -24.23 36.01
C ILE A 224 -19.95 -24.04 37.09
N LEU A 225 -21.21 -24.08 36.68
CA LEU A 225 -22.34 -23.86 37.59
C LEU A 225 -22.63 -25.12 38.42
N GLU A 226 -22.85 -24.92 39.72
CA GLU A 226 -23.17 -26.00 40.67
C GLU A 226 -24.56 -26.59 40.39
N GLY A 227 -24.67 -27.92 40.39
CA GLY A 227 -25.90 -28.64 40.05
C GLY A 227 -26.26 -28.69 38.56
N TYR A 228 -25.45 -28.10 37.67
CA TYR A 228 -25.71 -28.07 36.22
C TYR A 228 -24.78 -29.03 35.44
N VAL A 229 -24.59 -30.25 35.94
CA VAL A 229 -23.84 -31.30 35.24
C VAL A 229 -24.83 -32.24 34.55
N PHE A 230 -24.94 -32.13 33.23
CA PHE A 230 -25.85 -32.93 32.41
C PHE A 230 -25.22 -34.27 31.98
N ARG A 231 -23.90 -34.28 31.76
CA ARG A 231 -23.15 -35.48 31.39
C ARG A 231 -21.73 -35.40 31.92
N ARG A 232 -21.25 -36.46 32.57
CA ARG A 232 -19.94 -36.44 33.24
C ARG A 232 -18.74 -36.64 32.30
N SER A 233 -18.89 -37.30 31.15
CA SER A 233 -17.80 -37.52 30.18
C SER A 233 -18.30 -38.02 28.82
N ASN A 234 -17.41 -37.97 27.81
CA ASN A 234 -17.58 -38.47 26.43
C ASN A 234 -18.81 -37.98 25.65
N PRO A 235 -19.01 -36.66 25.44
CA PRO A 235 -18.30 -35.52 26.02
C PRO A 235 -18.89 -35.13 27.38
N ALA A 236 -18.10 -34.45 28.22
CA ALA A 236 -18.66 -33.82 29.42
C ALA A 236 -19.60 -32.67 29.01
N ILE A 237 -20.80 -32.58 29.59
CA ILE A 237 -21.76 -31.51 29.30
C ILE A 237 -22.10 -30.83 30.62
N VAL A 238 -21.75 -29.55 30.71
CA VAL A 238 -21.91 -28.75 31.93
C VAL A 238 -22.49 -27.38 31.61
N GLY A 239 -23.32 -26.85 32.50
CA GLY A 239 -23.75 -25.46 32.49
C GLY A 239 -22.63 -24.57 33.01
N VAL A 240 -22.36 -23.47 32.31
CA VAL A 240 -21.30 -22.52 32.64
C VAL A 240 -21.81 -21.09 32.54
N GLU A 241 -21.20 -20.20 33.32
CA GLU A 241 -21.34 -18.76 33.17
C GLU A 241 -20.04 -18.18 32.62
N VAL A 242 -20.14 -17.36 31.57
CA VAL A 242 -18.98 -16.64 31.05
C VAL A 242 -18.74 -15.41 31.93
N LEU A 243 -17.65 -15.41 32.69
CA LEU A 243 -17.31 -14.33 33.62
C LEU A 243 -16.61 -13.16 32.93
N ALA A 244 -15.80 -13.45 31.92
CA ALA A 244 -15.07 -12.45 31.14
C ALA A 244 -14.71 -12.99 29.75
N GLY A 245 -14.60 -12.09 28.79
CA GLY A 245 -14.26 -12.37 27.41
C GLY A 245 -15.28 -13.25 26.71
N ARG A 246 -14.78 -14.17 25.88
CA ARG A 246 -15.63 -15.04 25.08
C ARG A 246 -15.07 -16.45 24.93
N ILE A 247 -15.97 -17.38 24.70
CA ILE A 247 -15.68 -18.78 24.36
C ILE A 247 -16.31 -19.14 23.02
N LYS A 248 -15.62 -20.00 22.26
CA LYS A 248 -16.10 -20.55 20.99
C LYS A 248 -15.90 -22.07 20.97
N PRO A 249 -16.66 -22.81 20.15
CA PRO A 249 -16.29 -24.16 19.79
C PRO A 249 -14.82 -24.24 19.33
N LYS A 250 -14.16 -25.35 19.65
CA LYS A 250 -12.73 -25.63 19.45
C LYS A 250 -11.77 -24.87 20.37
N TYR A 251 -12.24 -23.99 21.24
CA TYR A 251 -11.35 -23.34 22.19
C TYR A 251 -10.90 -24.35 23.27
N PRO A 252 -9.58 -24.51 23.49
CA PRO A 252 -9.07 -25.29 24.61
C PRO A 252 -9.27 -24.50 25.90
N LEU A 253 -9.56 -25.21 26.99
CA LEU A 253 -9.70 -24.64 28.33
C LEU A 253 -8.60 -25.17 29.25
N MET A 254 -8.15 -24.32 30.16
CA MET A 254 -7.22 -24.63 31.23
C MET A 254 -7.77 -24.23 32.59
N ASN A 255 -7.31 -24.90 33.64
CA ASN A 255 -7.63 -24.51 35.01
C ASN A 255 -6.71 -23.40 35.54
N GLU A 256 -6.96 -22.94 36.76
CA GLU A 256 -6.15 -21.92 37.46
C GLU A 256 -4.67 -22.30 37.66
N LYS A 257 -4.31 -23.57 37.46
CA LYS A 257 -2.92 -24.06 37.51
C LYS A 257 -2.25 -24.05 36.14
N GLY A 258 -2.91 -23.54 35.10
CA GLY A 258 -2.41 -23.48 33.72
C GLY A 258 -2.43 -24.82 32.98
N LYS A 259 -3.00 -25.88 33.57
CA LYS A 259 -3.12 -27.19 32.93
C LYS A 259 -4.32 -27.18 31.99
N VAL A 260 -4.11 -27.51 30.72
CA VAL A 260 -5.19 -27.71 29.75
C VAL A 260 -6.02 -28.93 30.15
N VAL A 261 -7.34 -28.75 30.31
CA VAL A 261 -8.26 -29.78 30.81
C VAL A 261 -9.14 -30.37 29.70
N GLY A 262 -9.29 -29.68 28.58
CA GLY A 262 -9.99 -30.17 27.39
C GLY A 262 -10.47 -29.07 26.47
N THR A 263 -11.23 -29.44 25.45
CA THR A 263 -11.65 -28.54 24.36
C THR A 263 -13.16 -28.45 24.25
N ILE A 264 -13.68 -27.24 24.05
CA ILE A 264 -15.12 -27.04 23.80
C ILE A 264 -15.48 -27.66 22.46
N ALA A 265 -16.40 -28.61 22.43
CA ALA A 265 -16.95 -29.16 21.20
C ALA A 265 -18.12 -28.34 20.65
N GLN A 266 -19.02 -27.90 21.53
CA GLN A 266 -20.24 -27.21 21.17
C GLN A 266 -20.72 -26.34 22.33
N ILE A 267 -21.35 -25.21 22.00
CA ILE A 267 -22.00 -24.31 22.95
C ILE A 267 -23.49 -24.28 22.63
N GLN A 268 -24.34 -24.39 23.64
CA GLN A 268 -25.79 -24.37 23.51
C GLN A 268 -26.42 -23.35 24.46
N GLU A 269 -27.34 -22.56 23.92
CA GLU A 269 -28.23 -21.70 24.69
C GLU A 269 -29.67 -22.16 24.45
N ARG A 270 -30.36 -22.54 25.53
CA ARG A 270 -31.76 -23.04 25.47
C ARG A 270 -31.97 -24.17 24.44
N GLY A 271 -30.98 -25.06 24.31
CA GLY A 271 -31.00 -26.20 23.39
C GLY A 271 -30.62 -25.87 21.94
N GLN A 272 -30.38 -24.61 21.59
CA GLN A 272 -29.91 -24.21 20.27
C GLN A 272 -28.39 -24.01 20.27
N SER A 273 -27.74 -24.44 19.20
CA SER A 273 -26.29 -24.28 19.06
C SER A 273 -25.94 -22.84 18.69
N ILE A 274 -24.98 -22.27 19.41
CA ILE A 274 -24.49 -20.90 19.14
C ILE A 274 -23.00 -20.92 18.78
N PRO A 275 -22.55 -20.00 17.91
CA PRO A 275 -21.16 -19.95 17.47
C PRO A 275 -20.20 -19.41 18.53
N GLU A 276 -20.70 -18.64 19.50
CA GLU A 276 -19.92 -18.06 20.58
C GLU A 276 -20.80 -17.73 21.79
N ALA A 277 -20.19 -17.65 22.97
CA ALA A 277 -20.80 -17.06 24.17
C ALA A 277 -19.86 -16.03 24.79
N THR A 278 -20.43 -14.90 25.22
CA THR A 278 -19.71 -13.75 25.78
C THR A 278 -20.07 -13.54 27.25
N LYS A 279 -19.33 -12.66 27.94
CA LYS A 279 -19.55 -12.30 29.34
C LYS A 279 -21.03 -12.14 29.71
N GLY A 280 -21.42 -12.72 30.84
CA GLY A 280 -22.77 -12.71 31.41
C GLY A 280 -23.69 -13.82 30.91
N MET A 281 -23.36 -14.46 29.77
CA MET A 281 -24.15 -15.56 29.25
C MET A 281 -24.02 -16.82 30.13
N LYS A 282 -25.15 -17.49 30.36
CA LYS A 282 -25.23 -18.80 31.01
C LYS A 282 -25.65 -19.84 29.97
N VAL A 283 -24.72 -20.71 29.61
CA VAL A 283 -24.84 -21.64 28.48
C VAL A 283 -24.42 -23.05 28.87
N ALA A 284 -24.90 -24.05 28.16
CA ALA A 284 -24.38 -25.40 28.27
C ALA A 284 -23.21 -25.57 27.29
N ILE A 285 -22.07 -26.05 27.76
CA ILE A 285 -20.95 -26.43 26.90
C ILE A 285 -20.75 -27.94 26.92
N SER A 286 -20.44 -28.50 25.77
CA SER A 286 -19.87 -29.84 25.69
C SER A 286 -18.36 -29.73 25.57
N MET A 287 -17.63 -30.51 26.36
CA MET A 287 -16.18 -30.58 26.37
C MET A 287 -15.71 -31.99 26.05
N ARG A 288 -14.80 -32.10 25.08
CA ARG A 288 -14.02 -33.32 24.85
C ARG A 288 -12.90 -33.35 25.88
N GLU A 289 -12.46 -34.55 26.25
CA GLU A 289 -11.36 -34.85 27.19
C GLU A 289 -11.68 -34.88 28.71
N PRO A 290 -12.32 -33.90 29.38
CA PRO A 290 -12.41 -33.94 30.83
C PRO A 290 -13.51 -34.90 31.28
N VAL A 291 -13.37 -35.32 32.54
CA VAL A 291 -14.37 -36.07 33.30
C VAL A 291 -14.74 -35.21 34.50
N VAL A 292 -16.01 -34.87 34.64
CA VAL A 292 -16.52 -34.07 35.76
C VAL A 292 -16.36 -34.86 37.07
N GLY A 293 -15.76 -34.24 38.07
CA GLY A 293 -15.36 -34.83 39.35
C GLY A 293 -13.90 -35.31 39.40
N ARG A 294 -13.23 -35.47 38.26
CA ARG A 294 -11.81 -35.89 38.18
C ARG A 294 -10.91 -34.81 37.61
N HIS A 295 -11.24 -34.29 36.43
CA HIS A 295 -10.44 -33.29 35.71
C HIS A 295 -10.96 -31.87 35.94
N ILE A 296 -12.28 -31.73 36.05
CA ILE A 296 -12.99 -30.47 36.29
C ILE A 296 -14.06 -30.69 37.36
N ARG A 297 -14.41 -29.66 38.15
CA ARG A 297 -15.42 -29.74 39.22
C ARG A 297 -16.48 -28.64 39.10
N GLU A 298 -17.64 -28.86 39.71
CA GLU A 298 -18.63 -27.81 39.87
C GLU A 298 -18.05 -26.64 40.69
N GLY A 299 -18.44 -25.42 40.36
CA GLY A 299 -17.92 -24.20 40.96
C GLY A 299 -16.53 -23.77 40.49
N GLU A 300 -15.80 -24.63 39.76
CA GLU A 300 -14.44 -24.35 39.28
C GLU A 300 -14.42 -23.29 38.17
N THR A 301 -13.41 -22.43 38.20
CA THR A 301 -13.12 -21.45 37.14
C THR A 301 -12.16 -22.05 36.13
N LEU A 302 -12.52 -21.94 34.84
CA LEU A 302 -11.65 -22.30 33.73
C LEU A 302 -11.38 -21.09 32.86
N TYR A 303 -10.22 -21.08 32.22
CA TYR A 303 -9.77 -20.06 31.30
C TYR A 303 -9.61 -20.65 29.90
N VAL A 304 -9.79 -19.85 28.87
CA VAL A 304 -9.34 -20.22 27.53
C VAL A 304 -7.83 -20.35 27.55
N ALA A 305 -7.33 -21.50 27.11
CA ALA A 305 -5.91 -21.75 26.95
C ALA A 305 -5.43 -21.08 25.65
N VAL A 306 -5.33 -19.75 25.66
CA VAL A 306 -4.87 -18.95 24.52
C VAL A 306 -3.48 -19.44 24.08
N PRO A 307 -3.25 -19.76 22.80
CA PRO A 307 -1.92 -20.12 22.29
C PRO A 307 -0.91 -19.00 22.57
N GLU A 308 0.34 -19.37 22.81
CA GLU A 308 1.37 -18.38 23.19
C GLU A 308 1.57 -17.28 22.13
N ASN A 309 1.58 -17.66 20.84
CA ASN A 309 1.71 -16.71 19.75
C ASN A 309 0.54 -15.72 19.71
N ASP A 310 -0.69 -16.21 19.87
CA ASP A 310 -1.90 -15.39 19.91
C ASP A 310 -1.88 -14.43 21.10
N ALA A 311 -1.50 -14.93 22.28
CA ALA A 311 -1.34 -14.10 23.48
C ALA A 311 -0.30 -13.00 23.27
N ARG A 312 0.85 -13.32 22.65
CA ARG A 312 1.89 -12.33 22.33
C ARG A 312 1.37 -11.23 21.41
N LEU A 313 0.66 -11.61 20.33
CA LEU A 313 0.06 -10.66 19.41
C LEU A 313 -1.01 -9.79 20.11
N LEU A 314 -1.89 -10.42 20.90
CA LEU A 314 -2.92 -9.69 21.67
C LEU A 314 -2.31 -8.70 22.67
N LEU A 315 -1.19 -9.02 23.30
CA LEU A 315 -0.51 -8.12 24.24
C LEU A 315 0.19 -6.96 23.54
N ARG A 316 0.88 -7.23 22.41
CA ARG A 316 1.78 -6.25 21.77
C ARG A 316 1.12 -5.39 20.70
N GLU A 317 0.16 -5.95 19.96
CA GLU A 317 -0.35 -5.32 18.72
C GLU A 317 -1.87 -5.08 18.74
N TYR A 318 -2.63 -5.93 19.42
CA TYR A 318 -4.08 -5.94 19.34
C TYR A 318 -4.82 -5.71 20.67
N GLY A 319 -4.11 -5.31 21.72
CA GLY A 319 -4.69 -5.16 23.06
C GLY A 319 -5.79 -4.11 23.12
N GLU A 320 -5.66 -3.04 22.33
CA GLU A 320 -6.65 -1.97 22.21
C GLU A 320 -7.95 -2.41 21.51
N MET A 321 -7.91 -3.53 20.78
CA MET A 321 -9.08 -4.09 20.10
C MET A 321 -9.87 -5.06 21.01
N LEU A 322 -9.37 -5.36 22.21
CA LEU A 322 -10.07 -6.19 23.19
C LEU A 322 -10.99 -5.34 24.07
N GLU A 323 -12.16 -5.89 24.39
CA GLU A 323 -13.02 -5.35 25.44
C GLU A 323 -12.30 -5.42 26.82
N GLU A 324 -12.64 -4.52 27.74
CA GLU A 324 -11.94 -4.35 29.01
C GLU A 324 -11.89 -5.64 29.85
N ASP A 325 -12.99 -6.40 29.88
CA ASP A 325 -13.05 -7.69 30.58
C ASP A 325 -12.25 -8.79 29.86
N SER A 326 -12.23 -8.78 28.52
CA SER A 326 -11.37 -9.68 27.73
C SER A 326 -9.89 -9.42 28.02
N ARG A 327 -9.52 -8.15 28.18
CA ARG A 327 -8.16 -7.75 28.53
C ARG A 327 -7.78 -8.20 29.94
N LYS A 328 -8.66 -8.03 30.93
CA LYS A 328 -8.46 -8.56 32.29
C LYS A 328 -8.31 -10.08 32.29
N ALA A 329 -9.14 -10.79 31.51
CA ALA A 329 -9.00 -12.23 31.35
C ALA A 329 -7.65 -12.63 30.74
N LEU A 330 -7.14 -11.86 29.75
CA LEU A 330 -5.80 -12.09 29.19
C LEU A 330 -4.70 -11.89 30.22
N GLU A 331 -4.80 -10.84 31.05
CA GLU A 331 -3.83 -10.57 32.12
C GLU A 331 -3.78 -11.71 33.15
N GLU A 332 -4.95 -12.21 33.59
CA GLU A 332 -5.03 -13.39 34.46
C GLU A 332 -4.42 -14.64 33.80
N ILE A 333 -4.72 -14.89 32.52
CA ILE A 333 -4.17 -16.01 31.74
C ILE A 333 -2.64 -15.91 31.68
N VAL A 334 -2.10 -14.72 31.41
CA VAL A 334 -0.67 -14.45 31.36
C VAL A 334 -0.03 -14.69 32.72
N GLU A 335 -0.64 -14.24 33.80
CA GLU A 335 -0.14 -14.47 35.16
C GLU A 335 -0.05 -15.97 35.48
N VAL A 336 -1.12 -16.71 35.20
CA VAL A 336 -1.17 -18.18 35.41
C VAL A 336 -0.09 -18.87 34.59
N ARG A 337 0.10 -18.49 33.32
CA ARG A 337 1.10 -19.08 32.43
C ARG A 337 2.53 -18.72 32.82
N ARG A 338 2.78 -17.48 33.24
CA ARG A 338 4.12 -17.02 33.63
C ARG A 338 4.62 -17.58 34.96
N ARG A 339 3.72 -18.07 35.82
CA ARG A 339 4.11 -18.89 36.99
C ARG A 339 4.73 -20.23 36.57
N LEU A 340 4.39 -20.75 35.39
CA LEU A 340 4.95 -21.99 34.84
C LEU A 340 6.15 -21.72 33.94
N ASP A 341 6.08 -20.68 33.11
CA ASP A 341 7.16 -20.25 32.21
C ASP A 341 7.26 -18.72 32.20
N PRO A 342 8.25 -18.13 32.91
CA PRO A 342 8.41 -16.68 33.00
C PRO A 342 8.56 -15.93 31.67
N LEU A 343 8.96 -16.61 30.59
CA LEU A 343 9.12 -16.01 29.26
C LEU A 343 7.87 -16.13 28.39
N TRP A 344 6.81 -16.76 28.89
CA TRP A 344 5.60 -17.00 28.13
C TRP A 344 4.95 -15.71 27.61
N ALA A 345 4.67 -15.70 26.30
CA ALA A 345 4.05 -14.59 25.58
C ALA A 345 4.78 -13.24 25.77
N ARG A 346 6.10 -13.27 25.97
CA ARG A 346 6.91 -12.06 26.08
C ARG A 346 6.94 -11.27 24.78
#